data_AF-A0A1I7DG24-F1
#
_entry.id   AF-A0A1I7DG24-F1
#
_cell.length_a   1.000
_cell.length_b   1.000
_cell.length_c   1.000
_cell.angle_alpha   90.00
_cell.angle_beta   90.00
_cell.angle_gamma   90.00
#
_symmetry.space_group_name_H-M   'P 1'
#
loop_
_entity.id
_entity.type
_entity.pdbx_description
1 polymer ?
#
loop_
_entity_poly.entity_id
_entity_poly.type
_entity_poly.pdbx_seq_one_letter_code
_entity_poly.pdbx_strand_id
1 'polypeptide(L)'
;MPSLIRPKLPPEVEMAISLLGNRARVDILRRLSMLGPSTIGRLHAAVDISRPSLNRHLDFLAKAGLVQTDPPAGMRHGKDVVYMVQSARVRELTQKYTSYVQGM
;
A
#
# COMPACT_ATOMS: atom_id res chain seq x y z
N MET A 1 0.75 22.86 -18.79
CA MET A 1 0.63 21.57 -18.07
C MET A 1 -0.72 20.97 -18.42
N PRO A 2 -0.82 19.70 -18.83
CA PRO A 2 -2.13 19.07 -19.02
C PRO A 2 -2.91 19.09 -17.70
N SER A 3 -4.20 19.43 -17.78
CA SER A 3 -5.13 19.36 -16.65
C SER A 3 -5.33 17.90 -16.27
N LEU A 4 -5.21 17.58 -14.98
CA LEU A 4 -5.54 16.24 -14.49
C LEU A 4 -7.06 16.14 -14.36
N ILE A 5 -7.70 15.47 -15.31
CA ILE A 5 -9.14 15.18 -15.24
C ILE A 5 -9.37 14.17 -14.12
N ARG A 6 -10.23 14.53 -13.16
CA ARG A 6 -10.63 13.68 -12.03
C ARG A 6 -12.13 13.46 -12.04
N PRO A 7 -12.63 12.39 -12.68
CA PRO A 7 -14.04 12.03 -12.56
C PRO A 7 -14.37 11.67 -11.10
N LYS A 8 -15.63 11.86 -10.70
CA LYS A 8 -16.10 11.43 -9.38
C LYS A 8 -16.25 9.91 -9.36
N LEU A 9 -15.36 9.23 -8.65
CA LEU A 9 -15.36 7.77 -8.51
C LEU A 9 -15.81 7.35 -7.11
N PRO A 10 -16.32 6.13 -6.92
CA PRO A 10 -16.46 5.56 -5.58
C PRO A 10 -15.09 5.56 -4.87
N PRO A 11 -15.02 5.88 -3.56
CA PRO A 11 -13.75 6.02 -2.84
C PRO A 11 -12.84 4.79 -2.94
N GLU A 12 -13.42 3.60 -2.87
CA GLU A 12 -12.66 2.34 -2.96
C GLU A 12 -12.08 2.10 -4.36
N VAL A 13 -12.75 2.58 -5.40
CA VAL A 13 -12.25 2.52 -6.78
C VAL A 13 -11.09 3.50 -6.96
N GLU A 14 -11.22 4.72 -6.42
CA GLU A 14 -10.13 5.71 -6.44
C GLU A 14 -8.90 5.22 -5.66
N MET A 15 -9.12 4.54 -4.52
CA MET A 15 -8.05 3.90 -3.75
C MET A 15 -7.39 2.76 -4.54
N ALA A 16 -8.18 1.90 -5.17
CA ALA A 16 -7.67 0.81 -5.99
C ALA A 16 -6.86 1.33 -7.19
N ILE A 17 -7.32 2.38 -7.87
CA ILE A 17 -6.56 3.04 -8.96
C ILE A 17 -5.24 3.62 -8.43
N SER A 18 -5.29 4.28 -7.27
CA SER A 18 -4.09 4.82 -6.62
C SER A 18 -3.08 3.72 -6.25
N LEU A 19 -3.55 2.54 -5.87
CA LEU A 19 -2.71 1.39 -5.59
C LEU A 19 -2.15 0.77 -6.88
N LEU A 20 -3.03 0.30 -7.76
CA LEU A 20 -2.70 -0.48 -8.96
C LEU A 20 -1.93 0.36 -9.99
N GLY A 21 -2.21 1.67 -10.06
CA GLY A 21 -1.51 2.60 -10.95
C GLY A 21 -0.11 2.99 -10.48
N ASN A 22 0.33 2.56 -9.29
CA ASN A 22 1.64 2.92 -8.74
C ASN A 22 2.57 1.71 -8.63
N ARG A 23 3.54 1.64 -9.55
CA ARG A 23 4.51 0.53 -9.64
C ARG A 23 5.28 0.29 -8.34
N ALA A 24 5.70 1.36 -7.64
CA ALA A 24 6.43 1.23 -6.39
C ALA A 24 5.56 0.61 -5.28
N ARG A 25 4.30 1.03 -5.15
CA ARG A 25 3.37 0.46 -4.16
C ARG A 25 3.09 -1.02 -4.41
N VAL A 26 2.88 -1.39 -5.67
CA VAL A 26 2.66 -2.79 -6.08
C VAL A 26 3.90 -3.64 -5.77
N ASP A 27 5.10 -3.15 -6.11
CA ASP A 27 6.35 -3.85 -5.82
C ASP A 27 6.58 -4.02 -4.30
N ILE A 28 6.38 -2.96 -3.51
CA ILE A 28 6.47 -3.03 -2.04
C ILE A 28 5.55 -4.09 -1.46
N LEU A 29 4.27 -4.11 -1.87
CA LEU A 29 3.32 -5.12 -1.38
C LEU A 29 3.76 -6.53 -1.77
N ARG A 30 4.17 -6.74 -3.03
CA ARG A 30 4.68 -8.04 -3.49
C ARG A 30 5.87 -8.50 -2.63
N ARG A 31 6.88 -7.66 -2.45
CA ARG A 31 8.09 -8.01 -1.69
C ARG A 31 7.77 -8.26 -0.22
N LEU A 32 6.91 -7.46 0.39
CA LEU A 32 6.48 -7.67 1.78
C LEU A 32 5.67 -8.96 1.94
N SER A 33 4.79 -9.31 0.98
CA SER A 33 4.09 -10.60 0.99
C SER A 33 5.04 -11.79 0.86
N MET A 34 6.11 -11.67 0.04
CA MET A 34 7.11 -12.74 -0.12
C MET A 34 7.99 -12.90 1.12
N LEU A 35 8.37 -11.79 1.77
CA LEU A 35 9.22 -11.82 2.97
C LEU A 35 8.46 -12.22 4.24
N GLY A 36 7.13 -12.06 4.25
CA GLY A 36 6.32 -12.09 5.46
C GLY A 36 6.49 -10.82 6.31
N PRO A 37 5.92 -10.81 7.54
CA PRO A 37 6.05 -9.69 8.45
C PRO A 37 7.52 -9.26 8.60
N SER A 38 7.81 -8.00 8.24
CA SER A 38 9.20 -7.54 8.11
C SER A 38 9.40 -6.14 8.66
N THR A 39 10.58 -5.89 9.21
CA THR A 39 10.99 -4.53 9.58
C THR A 39 11.27 -3.72 8.32
N ILE A 40 11.23 -2.40 8.49
CA ILE A 40 11.55 -1.45 7.44
C ILE A 40 12.98 -1.63 6.89
N GLY A 41 13.95 -2.05 7.73
CA GLY A 41 15.34 -2.31 7.32
C GLY A 41 15.43 -3.50 6.36
N ARG A 42 14.82 -4.63 6.74
CA ARG A 42 14.75 -5.84 5.91
C ARG A 42 14.02 -5.58 4.59
N LEU A 43 12.89 -4.87 4.65
CA LEU A 43 12.13 -4.52 3.45
C LEU A 43 12.92 -3.59 2.52
N HIS A 44 13.63 -2.58 3.07
CA HIS A 44 14.45 -1.66 2.29
C HIS A 44 15.58 -2.36 1.55
N ALA A 45 16.28 -3.29 2.20
CA ALA A 45 17.30 -4.11 1.54
C ALA A 45 16.73 -4.95 0.38
N ALA A 46 15.43 -5.22 0.44
CA ALA A 46 14.74 -6.02 -0.54
C ALA A 46 14.05 -5.18 -1.62
N VAL A 47 13.97 -3.85 -1.61
CA VAL A 47 13.32 -3.02 -2.65
C VAL A 47 14.32 -2.05 -3.29
N ASP A 48 14.11 -1.72 -4.57
CA ASP A 48 14.97 -0.76 -5.29
C ASP A 48 14.39 0.67 -5.27
N ILE A 49 14.20 1.21 -4.07
CA ILE A 49 13.76 2.60 -3.86
C ILE A 49 14.43 3.20 -2.62
N SER A 50 14.58 4.52 -2.60
CA SER A 50 15.17 5.20 -1.44
C SER A 50 14.31 5.06 -0.17
N ARG A 51 14.98 5.06 0.98
CA ARG A 51 14.34 4.96 2.29
C ARG A 51 13.22 6.01 2.54
N PRO A 52 13.38 7.30 2.20
CA PRO A 52 12.30 8.27 2.35
C PRO A 52 11.08 7.98 1.46
N SER A 53 11.30 7.45 0.25
CA SER A 53 10.21 7.06 -0.64
C SER A 53 9.50 5.80 -0.13
N LEU A 54 10.24 4.81 0.35
CA LEU A 54 9.67 3.62 0.99
C LEU A 54 8.78 4.00 2.19
N ASN A 55 9.26 4.88 3.08
CA ASN A 55 8.48 5.37 4.21
C ASN A 55 7.17 6.05 3.76
N ARG A 56 7.22 6.92 2.73
CA ARG A 56 6.01 7.58 2.19
C ARG A 56 5.01 6.57 1.60
N HIS A 57 5.50 5.57 0.89
CA HIS A 57 4.63 4.53 0.34
C HIS A 57 4.01 3.67 1.44
N LEU A 58 4.77 3.27 2.46
CA LEU A 58 4.24 2.50 3.58
C LEU A 58 3.25 3.28 4.44
N ASP A 59 3.47 4.58 4.64
CA ASP A 59 2.49 5.44 5.31
C ASP A 59 1.17 5.48 4.54
N PHE A 60 1.23 5.64 3.22
CA PHE A 60 0.04 5.56 2.36
C PHE A 60 -0.64 4.19 2.45
N LEU A 61 0.13 3.10 2.32
CA LEU A 61 -0.40 1.73 2.37
C LEU A 61 -1.02 1.41 3.74
N ALA A 62 -0.43 1.91 4.83
CA ALA A 62 -0.98 1.76 6.17
C ALA A 62 -2.28 2.54 6.37
N LYS A 63 -2.33 3.80 5.92
CA LYS A 63 -3.56 4.61 5.94
C LYS A 63 -4.68 4.00 5.09
N ALA A 64 -4.33 3.32 4.00
CA ALA A 64 -5.28 2.58 3.16
C ALA A 64 -5.70 1.21 3.74
N GLY A 65 -5.14 0.80 4.89
CA GLY A 65 -5.40 -0.50 5.51
C GLY A 65 -4.78 -1.68 4.76
N LEU A 66 -3.90 -1.43 3.78
CA LEU A 66 -3.23 -2.47 2.98
C LEU A 66 -2.02 -3.08 3.70
N VAL A 67 -1.46 -2.33 4.64
CA VAL A 67 -0.36 -2.77 5.50
C VAL A 67 -0.71 -2.45 6.95
N GLN A 68 -0.60 -3.44 7.83
CA GLN A 68 -0.67 -3.24 9.26
C GLN A 68 0.74 -3.08 9.83
N THR A 69 0.87 -2.29 10.88
CA THR A 69 2.13 -2.13 11.61
C THR A 69 2.01 -2.59 13.05
N ASP A 70 3.04 -3.25 13.54
CA ASP A 70 3.20 -3.62 14.95
C ASP A 70 4.55 -3.09 15.49
N PRO A 71 4.57 -2.18 16.48
CA PRO A 71 3.41 -1.56 17.13
C PRO A 71 2.63 -0.63 16.18
N PRO A 72 1.33 -0.37 16.47
CA PRO A 72 0.51 0.53 15.68
C PRO A 72 1.08 1.95 15.69
N ALA A 73 0.68 2.76 14.69
CA ALA A 73 1.05 4.16 14.64
C ALA A 73 0.64 4.88 15.95
N GLY A 74 1.53 5.71 16.49
CA GLY A 74 1.33 6.40 17.77
C GLY A 74 1.85 5.65 19.00
N MET A 75 2.11 4.34 18.93
CA MET A 75 2.67 3.53 20.03
C MET A 75 4.13 3.11 19.78
N ARG A 76 4.80 3.77 18.85
CA ARG A 76 6.17 3.47 18.41
C ARG A 76 7.19 4.11 19.38
N HIS A 77 7.27 3.60 20.60
CA HIS A 77 8.21 4.07 21.63
C HIS A 77 9.63 3.52 21.41
N GLY A 78 10.28 3.91 20.30
CA GLY A 78 11.65 3.45 19.96
C GLY A 78 11.76 1.97 19.58
N LYS A 79 10.63 1.26 19.45
CA LYS A 79 10.58 -0.13 19.01
C LYS A 79 10.66 -0.24 17.50
N ASP A 80 11.30 -1.30 17.03
CA ASP A 80 11.24 -1.68 15.63
C ASP A 80 9.81 -1.95 15.19
N VAL A 81 9.44 -1.37 14.05
CA VAL A 81 8.11 -1.51 13.47
C VAL A 81 8.14 -2.65 12.46
N VAL A 82 7.30 -3.65 12.69
CA VAL A 82 7.03 -4.74 11.78
C VAL A 82 5.86 -4.37 10.89
N TYR A 83 6.01 -4.55 9.58
CA TYR A 83 5.00 -4.29 8.56
C TYR A 83 4.46 -5.61 8.05
N MET A 84 3.15 -5.72 7.87
CA MET A 84 2.47 -6.93 7.42
C MET A 84 1.39 -6.59 6.40
N VAL A 85 1.37 -7.27 5.25
CA VAL A 85 0.35 -7.08 4.21
C VAL A 85 -0.99 -7.61 4.70
N GLN A 86 -2.04 -6.82 4.49
CA GLN A 86 -3.43 -7.21 4.72
C GLN A 86 -4.02 -7.78 3.42
N SER A 87 -3.71 -9.05 3.13
CA SER A 87 -4.09 -9.71 1.87
C SER A 87 -5.61 -9.70 1.61
N ALA A 88 -6.42 -9.76 2.67
CA ALA A 88 -7.88 -9.64 2.55
C ALA A 88 -8.28 -8.28 1.96
N ARG A 89 -7.70 -7.18 2.47
CA ARG A 89 -7.96 -5.82 1.98
C ARG A 89 -7.47 -5.60 0.55
N VAL A 90 -6.32 -6.19 0.18
CA VAL A 90 -5.82 -6.15 -1.21
C VAL A 90 -6.81 -6.82 -2.17
N ARG A 91 -7.34 -7.99 -1.81
CA ARG A 91 -8.35 -8.70 -2.61
C ARG A 91 -9.64 -7.89 -2.73
N GLU A 92 -10.12 -7.32 -1.63
CA GLU A 92 -11.32 -6.49 -1.61
C GLU A 92 -11.21 -5.31 -2.59
N LEU A 93 -10.12 -4.53 -2.52
CA LEU A 93 -9.92 -3.39 -3.42
C LEU A 93 -9.84 -3.83 -4.89
N THR A 94 -9.16 -4.94 -5.16
CA THR A 94 -9.03 -5.47 -6.53
C THR A 94 -10.38 -5.92 -7.08
N GLN A 95 -11.22 -6.54 -6.23
CA GLN A 95 -12.58 -6.91 -6.60
C GLN A 95 -13.45 -5.68 -6.88
N LYS A 96 -13.41 -4.66 -6.02
CA LYS A 96 -14.16 -3.40 -6.22
C LYS A 96 -13.77 -2.70 -7.52
N TYR A 97 -12.47 -2.64 -7.83
CA TYR A 97 -11.98 -2.13 -9.09
C TYR A 97 -12.52 -2.93 -10.29
N THR A 98 -12.44 -4.26 -10.21
CA THR A 98 -12.89 -5.16 -11.28
C THR A 98 -14.39 -5.01 -11.54
N SER A 99 -15.22 -5.02 -10.49
CA SER A 99 -16.66 -4.80 -10.60
C SER A 99 -16.98 -3.45 -11.24
N TYR A 100 -16.31 -2.38 -10.81
CA TYR A 100 -16.51 -1.05 -11.38
C TYR A 100 -16.20 -1.00 -12.88
N VAL A 101 -15.08 -1.60 -13.31
CA VAL A 101 -14.70 -1.65 -14.74
C VAL A 101 -15.66 -2.51 -15.56
N GLN A 102 -16.26 -3.53 -14.95
CA GLN A 102 -17.24 -4.42 -15.58
C GLN A 102 -18.68 -3.85 -15.55
N GLY A 103 -18.93 -2.73 -14.86
CA GLY A 103 -20.27 -2.16 -14.71
C GLY A 103 -21.20 -2.99 -13.81
N MET A 104 -20.64 -3.75 -12.85
CA MET A 104 -21.35 -4.58 -11.88
C MET A 104 -21.49 -3.90 -10.51
#